data_AF-A0A1R2CU14-F1
#
_entry.id   AF-A0A1R2CU14-F1
#
_cell.length_a   1.000
_cell.length_b   1.000
_cell.length_c   1.000
_cell.angle_alpha   90.00
_cell.angle_beta   90.00
_cell.angle_gamma   90.00
#
_symmetry.space_group_name_H-M   'P 1'
#
loop_
_entity.id
_entity.type
_entity.pdbx_description
1 polymer ?
#
loop_
_entity_poly.entity_id
_entity_poly.type
_entity_poly.pdbx_seq_one_letter_code
_entity_poly.pdbx_strand_id
1 'polypeptide(L)'
;MQSMALPSVEFPKEGLDQGTFHYLILSEREKRFSLMKEVNFQRDKIDQLESLIDSLLKKQDKIVIFGKEFDKAPEKPQIGAYCHSLRKQKIRYYKLKQKKHRKKVMLSRKYSGRSRAAKSKIREKGRFIKQNNY
;
A
#
# COMPACT_ATOMS: atom_id res chain seq x y z
N MET A 1 -23.88 17.25 -37.04
CA MET A 1 -22.40 17.14 -37.14
C MET A 1 -21.86 18.54 -37.37
N GLN A 2 -21.18 19.14 -36.39
CA GLN A 2 -20.50 20.43 -36.57
C GLN A 2 -19.09 20.16 -37.11
N SER A 3 -18.82 20.60 -38.33
CA SER A 3 -17.49 20.60 -38.93
C SER A 3 -16.66 21.71 -38.30
N MET A 4 -15.60 21.35 -37.57
CA MET A 4 -14.62 22.30 -37.05
C MET A 4 -13.81 22.83 -38.24
N ALA A 5 -14.11 24.06 -38.68
CA ALA A 5 -13.33 24.74 -39.69
C ALA A 5 -11.93 25.05 -39.12
N LEU A 6 -10.88 24.78 -39.91
CA LEU A 6 -9.51 25.16 -39.56
C LEU A 6 -9.40 26.70 -39.57
N PRO A 7 -8.73 27.31 -38.58
CA PRO A 7 -8.56 28.76 -38.53
C PRO A 7 -7.78 29.23 -39.77
N SER A 8 -8.32 30.23 -40.47
CA SER A 8 -7.65 30.86 -41.60
C SER A 8 -6.39 31.58 -41.13
N VAL A 9 -5.25 31.15 -41.66
CA VAL A 9 -3.96 31.82 -41.41
C VAL A 9 -3.93 33.09 -42.27
N GLU A 10 -4.30 34.21 -41.67
CA GLU A 10 -4.13 35.52 -42.29
C GLU A 10 -2.65 35.90 -42.25
N PHE A 11 -2.00 35.99 -43.41
CA PHE A 11 -0.64 36.48 -43.51
C PHE A 11 -0.65 38.01 -43.41
N PRO A 12 0.21 38.62 -42.57
CA PRO A 12 0.28 40.06 -42.45
C PRO A 12 0.71 40.67 -43.79
N LYS A 13 -0.15 41.53 -44.34
CA LYS A 13 0.20 42.40 -45.47
C LYS A 13 1.04 43.56 -44.91
N GLU A 14 2.27 43.66 -45.42
CA GLU A 14 3.25 44.74 -45.24
C GLU A 14 4.20 44.67 -44.02
N GLY A 15 5.50 44.52 -44.33
CA GLY A 15 6.55 45.32 -43.67
C GLY A 15 7.27 44.79 -42.42
N LEU A 16 7.32 43.48 -42.12
CA LEU A 16 8.20 42.99 -41.05
C LEU A 16 9.65 42.83 -41.54
N ASP A 17 10.58 43.48 -40.83
CA ASP A 17 12.02 43.36 -41.05
C ASP A 17 12.46 41.88 -40.97
N GLN A 18 13.26 41.39 -41.93
CA GLN A 18 13.54 39.95 -42.10
C GLN A 18 14.07 39.29 -40.80
N GLY A 19 14.82 40.05 -39.99
CA GLY A 19 15.30 39.61 -38.69
C GLY A 19 14.19 39.36 -37.66
N THR A 20 13.16 40.23 -37.63
CA THR A 20 12.01 40.08 -36.71
C THR A 20 11.12 38.89 -37.09
N PHE A 21 10.94 38.65 -38.40
CA PHE A 21 10.21 37.50 -38.90
C PHE A 21 10.93 36.18 -38.56
N HIS A 22 12.25 36.14 -38.71
CA HIS A 22 13.06 34.99 -38.34
C HIS A 22 12.99 34.69 -36.84
N TYR A 23 13.04 35.72 -35.98
CA TYR A 23 12.90 35.57 -34.53
C TYR A 23 11.52 35.00 -34.15
N LEU A 24 10.45 35.51 -34.76
CA LEU A 24 9.09 34.98 -34.54
C LEU A 24 8.99 33.49 -34.91
N ILE A 25 9.55 33.10 -36.06
CA ILE A 25 9.58 31.68 -36.47
C ILE A 25 10.34 30.82 -35.46
N LEU A 26 11.50 31.26 -34.99
CA LEU A 26 12.27 30.52 -33.99
C LEU A 26 11.49 30.38 -32.67
N SER A 27 10.88 31.45 -32.20
CA SER A 27 10.08 31.43 -30.96
C SER A 27 8.88 30.48 -31.07
N GLU A 28 8.21 30.44 -32.22
CA GLU A 28 7.10 29.50 -32.47
C GLU A 28 7.59 28.05 -32.56
N ARG A 29 8.77 27.82 -33.14
CA ARG A 29 9.40 26.48 -33.17
C ARG A 29 9.74 25.99 -31.77
N GLU A 30 10.29 26.85 -30.90
CA GLU A 30 10.61 26.51 -29.52
C GLU A 30 9.36 26.22 -28.69
N LYS A 31 8.29 27.01 -28.84
CA LYS A 31 6.98 26.73 -28.22
C LYS A 31 6.42 25.39 -28.66
N ARG A 32 6.41 25.12 -29.97
CA ARG A 32 5.94 23.83 -30.53
C ARG A 32 6.76 22.66 -30.00
N PHE A 33 8.07 22.82 -29.90
CA PHE A 33 8.96 21.79 -29.35
C PHE A 33 8.67 21.52 -27.87
N SER A 34 8.43 22.56 -27.07
CA SER A 34 8.08 22.45 -25.66
C SER A 34 6.73 21.76 -25.47
N LEU A 35 5.71 22.17 -26.23
CA LEU A 35 4.40 21.51 -26.25
C LEU A 35 4.51 20.04 -26.66
N MET A 36 5.31 19.72 -27.67
CA MET A 36 5.51 18.34 -28.12
C MET A 36 6.14 17.48 -27.01
N LYS A 37 7.11 18.00 -26.26
CA LYS A 37 7.68 17.30 -25.09
C LYS A 37 6.63 17.04 -24.03
N GLU A 38 5.80 18.04 -23.72
CA GLU A 38 4.75 17.92 -22.71
C GLU A 38 3.68 16.90 -23.13
N VAL A 39 3.24 16.93 -24.39
CA VAL A 39 2.29 15.96 -24.94
C VAL A 39 2.85 14.53 -24.87
N ASN A 40 4.13 14.34 -25.24
CA ASN A 40 4.76 13.02 -25.16
C ASN A 40 4.86 12.54 -23.70
N PHE A 41 5.23 13.42 -22.76
CA PHE A 41 5.25 13.10 -21.34
C PHE A 41 3.86 12.69 -20.81
N GLN A 42 2.81 13.39 -21.24
CA GLN A 42 1.44 13.03 -20.87
C GLN A 42 1.01 11.68 -21.44
N ARG A 43 1.37 11.39 -22.71
CA ARG A 43 1.12 10.07 -23.34
C ARG A 43 1.80 8.94 -22.57
N ASP A 44 3.10 9.07 -22.30
CA ASP A 44 3.86 8.05 -21.56
C ASP A 44 3.24 7.79 -20.17
N LYS A 45 2.74 8.84 -19.51
CA LYS A 45 2.07 8.72 -18.21
C LYS A 45 0.71 8.04 -18.31
N ILE A 46 -0.05 8.29 -19.38
CA ILE A 46 -1.32 7.59 -19.64
C ILE A 46 -1.05 6.11 -19.85
N ASP A 47 -0.08 5.74 -20.69
CA ASP A 47 0.28 4.34 -20.96
C ASP A 47 0.68 3.61 -19.67
N GLN A 48 1.44 4.28 -18.78
CA GLN A 48 1.79 3.74 -17.47
C GLN A 48 0.57 3.50 -16.59
N LEU A 49 -0.37 4.46 -16.53
CA LEU A 49 -1.59 4.33 -15.73
C LEU A 49 -2.50 3.23 -16.27
N GLU A 50 -2.66 3.12 -17.59
CA GLU A 50 -3.43 2.05 -18.24
C GLU A 50 -2.83 0.68 -17.91
N SER A 51 -1.51 0.53 -18.00
CA SER A 51 -0.83 -0.71 -17.63
C SER A 51 -1.04 -1.09 -16.16
N LEU A 52 -1.09 -0.08 -15.27
CA LEU A 52 -1.33 -0.28 -13.85
C LEU A 52 -2.78 -0.70 -13.60
N ILE A 53 -3.75 -0.06 -14.26
CA ILE A 53 -5.17 -0.43 -14.22
C ILE A 53 -5.35 -1.87 -14.69
N ASP A 54 -4.77 -2.25 -15.82
CA ASP A 54 -4.80 -3.63 -16.33
C ASP A 54 -4.21 -4.63 -15.34
N SER A 55 -3.10 -4.26 -14.69
CA SER A 55 -2.48 -5.10 -13.65
C SER A 55 -3.38 -5.26 -12.43
N LEU A 56 -4.13 -4.22 -12.06
CA LEU A 56 -5.08 -4.24 -10.95
C LEU A 56 -6.32 -5.04 -11.30
N LEU A 57 -6.88 -4.89 -12.50
CA LEU A 57 -8.01 -5.68 -12.98
C LEU A 57 -7.68 -7.17 -13.03
N LYS A 58 -6.52 -7.56 -13.56
CA LYS A 58 -6.04 -8.96 -13.55
C LYS A 58 -5.87 -9.51 -12.12
N LYS A 59 -5.49 -8.68 -11.15
CA LYS A 59 -5.45 -9.07 -9.73
C LYS A 59 -6.84 -9.14 -9.12
N GLN A 60 -7.74 -8.25 -9.53
CA GLN A 60 -9.11 -8.20 -9.07
C GLN A 60 -9.91 -9.41 -9.56
N ASP A 61 -9.74 -9.86 -10.80
CA ASP A 61 -10.36 -11.09 -11.30
C ASP A 61 -9.94 -12.31 -10.48
N LYS A 62 -8.67 -12.39 -10.08
CA LYS A 62 -8.20 -13.42 -9.14
C LYS A 62 -8.86 -13.29 -7.78
N ILE A 63 -9.09 -12.07 -7.27
CA ILE A 63 -9.77 -11.83 -5.98
C ILE A 63 -11.28 -12.11 -6.08
N VAL A 64 -11.93 -11.83 -7.21
CA VAL A 64 -13.36 -12.01 -7.46
C VAL A 64 -13.70 -13.49 -7.65
N ILE A 65 -12.83 -14.28 -8.27
CA ILE A 65 -13.01 -15.74 -8.37
C ILE A 65 -12.93 -16.38 -6.96
N PHE A 66 -12.02 -15.91 -6.10
CA PHE A 66 -11.96 -16.36 -4.69
C PHE A 66 -13.02 -15.73 -3.77
N GLY A 67 -13.60 -14.59 -4.14
CA GLY A 67 -14.63 -13.86 -3.36
C GLY A 67 -16.05 -14.35 -3.62
N LYS A 68 -16.39 -14.69 -4.88
CA LYS A 68 -17.74 -15.13 -5.27
C LYS A 68 -18.17 -16.44 -4.62
N GLU A 69 -17.25 -17.33 -4.26
CA GLU A 69 -17.59 -18.57 -3.52
C GLU A 69 -17.85 -18.33 -2.02
N PHE A 70 -17.33 -17.24 -1.45
CA PHE A 70 -17.45 -16.95 0.00
C PHE A 70 -18.58 -15.97 0.35
N ASP A 71 -19.12 -15.25 -0.63
CA ASP A 71 -20.19 -14.27 -0.43
C ASP A 71 -21.61 -14.83 -0.67
N LYS A 72 -21.82 -16.13 -0.45
CA LYS A 72 -23.17 -16.62 -0.12
C LYS A 72 -23.49 -16.20 1.32
N ALA A 73 -23.76 -14.92 1.53
CA ALA A 73 -24.40 -14.46 2.74
C ALA A 73 -25.72 -15.25 2.90
N PRO A 74 -26.05 -15.74 4.11
CA PRO A 74 -27.33 -16.40 4.31
C PRO A 74 -28.45 -15.45 3.88
N GLU A 75 -29.44 -15.95 3.12
CA GLU A 75 -30.57 -15.18 2.57
C GLU A 75 -31.33 -14.37 3.64
N LYS A 76 -31.16 -14.72 4.91
CA LYS A 76 -31.69 -13.97 6.05
C LYS A 76 -30.56 -13.60 7.01
N PRO A 77 -30.36 -12.31 7.32
CA PRO A 77 -29.44 -11.92 8.37
C PRO A 77 -29.96 -12.48 9.71
N GLN A 78 -29.23 -13.42 10.31
CA GLN A 78 -29.49 -13.84 11.69
C GLN A 78 -29.25 -12.63 12.61
N ILE A 79 -30.31 -12.16 13.27
CA ILE A 79 -30.24 -11.06 14.24
C ILE A 79 -29.22 -11.46 15.33
N GLY A 80 -28.21 -10.62 15.54
CA GLY A 80 -27.13 -10.85 16.51
C GLY A 80 -25.86 -11.52 15.95
N ALA A 81 -25.87 -11.97 14.69
CA ALA A 81 -24.65 -12.46 14.04
C ALA A 81 -23.79 -11.28 13.52
N TYR A 82 -22.48 -11.34 13.76
CA TYR A 82 -21.56 -10.38 13.14
C TYR A 82 -21.59 -10.51 11.62
N CYS A 83 -21.49 -9.37 10.92
CA CYS A 83 -21.23 -9.38 9.48
C CYS A 83 -19.93 -10.15 9.18
N HIS A 84 -19.83 -10.69 7.96
CA HIS A 84 -18.73 -11.58 7.58
C HIS A 84 -17.35 -10.96 7.80
N SER A 85 -17.18 -9.67 7.46
CA SER A 85 -15.93 -8.93 7.66
C SER A 85 -15.53 -8.83 9.13
N LEU A 86 -16.46 -8.46 10.02
CA LEU A 86 -16.23 -8.41 11.47
C LEU A 86 -15.92 -9.80 12.04
N ARG A 87 -16.64 -10.83 11.61
CA ARG A 87 -16.40 -12.21 12.06
C ARG A 87 -15.00 -12.68 11.66
N LYS A 88 -14.57 -12.40 10.43
CA LYS A 88 -13.22 -12.71 9.92
C LYS A 88 -12.14 -12.01 10.75
N GLN A 89 -12.34 -10.73 11.07
CA GLN A 89 -11.43 -9.97 11.93
C GLN A 89 -11.36 -10.56 13.35
N LYS A 90 -12.50 -10.87 13.98
CA LYS A 90 -12.55 -11.49 15.31
C LYS A 90 -11.88 -12.86 15.35
N ILE A 91 -12.13 -13.70 14.35
CA ILE A 91 -11.47 -15.01 14.22
C ILE A 91 -9.96 -14.84 14.10
N ARG A 92 -9.48 -13.90 13.28
CA ARG A 92 -8.06 -13.59 13.12
C ARG A 92 -7.42 -13.17 14.45
N TYR A 93 -8.04 -12.25 15.17
CA TYR A 93 -7.56 -11.81 16.49
C TYR A 93 -7.50 -12.97 17.49
N TYR A 94 -8.54 -13.78 17.56
CA TYR A 94 -8.60 -14.94 18.45
C TYR A 94 -7.48 -15.94 18.16
N LYS A 95 -7.25 -16.29 16.88
CA LYS A 95 -6.17 -17.19 16.47
C LYS A 95 -4.80 -16.62 16.83
N LEU A 96 -4.58 -15.32 16.65
CA LEU A 96 -3.33 -14.65 17.04
C LEU A 96 -3.13 -14.66 18.56
N LYS A 97 -4.18 -14.40 19.35
CA LYS A 97 -4.15 -14.49 20.81
C LYS A 97 -3.76 -15.90 21.25
N GLN A 98 -4.42 -16.93 20.70
CA GLN A 98 -4.09 -18.33 20.99
C GLN A 98 -2.66 -18.69 20.59
N LYS A 99 -2.18 -18.23 19.42
CA LYS A 99 -0.80 -18.41 18.99
C LYS A 99 0.19 -17.73 19.95
N LYS A 100 -0.13 -16.54 20.47
CA LYS A 100 0.68 -15.83 21.47
C LYS A 100 0.72 -16.59 22.80
N HIS A 101 -0.40 -17.14 23.27
CA HIS A 101 -0.44 -17.96 24.49
C HIS A 101 0.29 -19.30 24.31
N ARG A 102 0.11 -19.96 23.16
CA ARG A 102 0.77 -21.24 22.84
C ARG A 102 2.24 -21.11 22.55
N LYS A 103 2.71 -19.93 22.11
CA LYS A 103 4.13 -19.57 22.20
C LYS A 103 4.47 -19.53 23.68
N LYS A 104 4.79 -20.71 24.24
CA LYS A 104 5.46 -20.84 25.53
C LYS A 104 6.61 -19.86 25.46
N VAL A 105 6.50 -18.76 26.20
CA VAL A 105 7.64 -17.88 26.40
C VAL A 105 8.69 -18.83 26.93
N MET A 106 9.75 -19.07 26.16
CA MET A 106 10.98 -19.55 26.74
C MET A 106 11.33 -18.43 27.71
N LEU A 107 10.87 -18.56 28.97
CA LEU A 107 11.28 -17.71 30.07
C LEU A 107 12.78 -17.69 29.89
N SER A 108 13.31 -16.53 29.48
CA SER A 108 14.70 -16.49 29.13
C SER A 108 15.39 -16.95 30.41
N ARG A 109 16.17 -18.03 30.29
CA ARG A 109 16.99 -18.53 31.40
C ARG A 109 18.06 -17.50 31.78
N LYS A 110 18.01 -16.27 31.24
CA LYS A 110 18.64 -15.07 31.78
C LYS A 110 17.88 -14.63 33.06
N TYR A 111 17.98 -15.53 34.04
CA TYR A 111 17.80 -15.39 35.47
C TYR A 111 17.95 -13.94 35.97
N SER A 112 16.85 -13.18 36.08
CA SER A 112 16.86 -11.72 36.32
C SER A 112 17.09 -11.30 37.78
N GLY A 113 17.83 -12.08 38.57
CA GLY A 113 18.26 -11.69 39.92
C GLY A 113 17.77 -12.61 41.04
N ARG A 114 16.47 -12.89 41.14
CA ARG A 114 15.90 -13.80 42.18
C ARG A 114 16.54 -15.18 42.18
N SER A 115 16.89 -15.62 41.00
CA SER A 115 17.40 -16.95 40.73
C SER A 115 18.92 -17.03 40.82
N ARG A 116 19.64 -15.89 40.76
CA ARG A 116 21.02 -15.76 41.26
C ARG A 116 21.03 -15.82 42.79
N ALA A 117 20.15 -15.05 43.45
CA ALA A 117 20.00 -15.07 44.91
C ALA A 117 19.57 -16.46 45.45
N ALA A 118 18.74 -17.20 44.71
CA ALA A 118 18.33 -18.55 45.08
C ALA A 118 19.42 -19.63 44.88
N LYS A 119 20.48 -19.34 44.10
CA LYS A 119 21.64 -20.23 43.94
C LYS A 119 22.61 -20.12 45.11
N SER A 120 22.77 -18.92 45.68
CA SER A 120 23.69 -18.68 46.80
C SER A 120 23.11 -19.07 48.17
N LYS A 121 21.80 -19.31 48.29
CA LYS A 121 21.17 -19.76 49.54
C LYS A 121 21.49 -21.23 49.83
N ILE A 122 21.79 -21.53 51.09
CA ILE A 122 22.07 -22.88 51.59
C ILE A 122 20.84 -23.78 51.43
N ARG A 123 21.07 -25.03 51.03
CA ARG A 123 20.03 -26.04 50.86
C ARG A 123 20.45 -27.40 51.40
N GLU A 124 19.47 -28.14 51.90
CA GLU A 124 19.60 -29.56 52.23
C GLU A 124 18.44 -30.30 51.56
N LYS A 125 18.76 -31.39 50.85
CA LYS A 125 17.78 -32.20 50.10
C LYS A 125 16.86 -31.35 49.19
N GLY A 126 17.41 -30.29 48.61
CA GLY A 126 16.71 -29.39 47.69
C GLY A 126 15.88 -28.27 48.33
N ARG A 127 15.71 -28.25 49.67
CA ARG A 127 14.95 -27.23 50.41
C ARG A 127 15.90 -26.17 50.98
N PHE A 128 15.44 -24.91 51.07
CA PHE A 128 16.23 -23.83 51.68
C PHE A 128 16.28 -23.96 53.20
N ILE A 129 17.44 -23.68 53.80
CA ILE A 129 17.63 -23.66 55.26
C ILE A 129 17.94 -22.24 55.74
N LYS A 130 17.49 -21.90 56.95
CA LYS A 130 17.86 -20.67 57.65
C LYS A 130 19.27 -20.81 58.21
N GLN A 131 20.16 -19.90 57.85
CA GLN A 131 21.51 -19.87 58.38
C GLN A 131 21.43 -19.44 59.86
N ASN A 132 21.77 -20.34 60.79
CA ASN A 132 21.93 -19.99 62.20
C ASN A 132 23.33 -19.39 62.34
N ASN A 133 23.39 -18.07 62.52
CA ASN A 133 24.65 -17.39 62.84
C ASN A 133 24.96 -17.70 64.30
N TYR A 134 26.00 -18.49 64.54
CA TYR A 134 26.66 -18.61 65.84
C TYR A 134 27.79 -17.59 65.92
#